data_AF-A0A9D2W0B2-F1
#
_entry.id   AF-A0A9D2W0B2-F1
#
_cell.length_a   1.000
_cell.length_b   1.000
_cell.length_c   1.000
_cell.angle_alpha   90.00
_cell.angle_beta   90.00
_cell.angle_gamma   90.00
#
_symmetry.space_group_name_H-M   'P 1'
#
loop_
_entity.id
_entity.type
_entity.pdbx_description
1 polymer ?
#
loop_
_entity_poly.entity_id
_entity_poly.type
_entity_poly.pdbx_seq_one_letter_code
_entity_poly.pdbx_strand_id
1 'polypeptide(L)'
;MKHSPVIITPKSNFNGVALAQMFRFRNGVEVPMYEVSTISGFNQLIGFSKFVNRDYGEVYYRGVNKVFDNVLPSLMRARTSGDARDLKQVINKLYSNNKFRETLKLSRPVLNNRLSPGENSILKNTINRNNKYIIEGVLQHYSGSTRFLDIVDNHWVALWMGLYKYEELGKGHLYSRYTKRMLPQIDYLEHLAKCFSKDKIKGFSSLEDIANILKVEEEEFDKYYLYVLLIATPNDMVEQLPGSFENQDFALVDLRKALPSFFLRPHAQHAYVIKIRDKMKADEYDLASQVVGIIKIRVDKVDEWLGNGTLLTQSNLFPPPAIDQGYYTLLEYYTELTGIFRIKNYLSEVK
;
A
#
# COMPACT_ATOMS: atom_id res chain seq x y z
N MET A 1 9.00 15.21 -22.23
CA MET A 1 9.36 14.40 -21.04
C MET A 1 8.57 13.10 -21.12
N LYS A 2 9.11 11.96 -20.65
CA LYS A 2 8.36 10.69 -20.68
C LYS A 2 7.11 10.83 -19.80
N HIS A 3 5.93 10.72 -20.41
CA HIS A 3 4.64 10.79 -19.71
C HIS A 3 4.26 9.48 -19.01
N SER A 4 5.14 8.47 -19.02
CA SER A 4 4.85 7.15 -18.46
C SER A 4 6.07 6.59 -17.75
N PRO A 5 5.85 5.82 -16.67
CA PRO A 5 6.92 5.20 -15.93
C PRO A 5 7.64 4.16 -16.81
N VAL A 6 8.91 3.93 -16.50
CA VAL A 6 9.76 2.98 -17.22
C VAL A 6 9.66 1.63 -16.52
N ILE A 7 9.05 0.66 -17.20
CA ILE A 7 9.05 -0.75 -16.79
C ILE A 7 10.49 -1.24 -16.75
N ILE A 8 10.90 -1.82 -15.61
CA ILE A 8 12.28 -2.21 -15.40
C ILE A 8 12.62 -3.40 -16.28
N THR A 9 13.77 -3.38 -16.94
CA THR A 9 14.33 -4.52 -17.67
C THR A 9 15.81 -4.60 -17.31
N PRO A 10 16.20 -5.44 -16.32
CA PRO A 10 17.59 -5.62 -15.96
C PRO A 10 18.35 -6.10 -17.18
N LYS A 11 19.17 -5.22 -17.75
CA LYS A 11 20.06 -5.56 -18.87
C LYS A 11 21.29 -6.37 -18.41
N SER A 12 21.50 -6.42 -17.10
CA SER A 12 22.61 -7.06 -16.41
C SER A 12 22.10 -8.15 -15.49
N ASN A 13 22.74 -9.33 -15.52
CA ASN A 13 22.46 -10.43 -14.59
C ASN A 13 22.88 -10.01 -13.17
N PHE A 14 21.95 -9.45 -12.40
CA PHE A 14 22.16 -9.23 -10.98
C PHE A 14 22.24 -10.58 -10.27
N ASN A 15 23.29 -10.80 -9.48
CA ASN A 15 23.46 -12.07 -8.78
C ASN A 15 22.28 -12.31 -7.82
N GLY A 16 21.67 -13.51 -7.90
CA GLY A 16 20.49 -13.86 -7.12
C GLY A 16 19.22 -13.14 -7.54
N VAL A 17 19.13 -12.67 -8.79
CA VAL A 17 17.89 -12.14 -9.39
C VAL A 17 17.62 -12.91 -10.68
N ALA A 18 16.44 -13.51 -10.79
CA ALA A 18 15.99 -14.23 -11.98
C ALA A 18 14.62 -13.71 -12.42
N LEU A 19 14.39 -13.57 -13.72
CA LEU A 19 13.05 -13.31 -14.23
C LEU A 19 12.22 -14.58 -14.02
N ALA A 20 11.19 -14.49 -13.18
CA ALA A 20 10.27 -15.60 -12.95
C ALA A 20 9.23 -15.68 -14.08
N GLN A 21 8.56 -14.56 -14.37
CA GLN A 21 7.55 -14.45 -15.42
C GLN A 21 7.27 -12.99 -15.78
N MET A 22 6.56 -12.77 -16.88
CA MET A 22 5.84 -11.53 -17.11
C MET A 22 4.46 -11.63 -16.44
N PHE A 23 4.13 -10.66 -15.60
CA PHE A 23 2.85 -10.59 -14.91
C PHE A 23 1.94 -9.57 -15.60
N ARG A 24 0.73 -10.01 -15.98
CA ARG A 24 -0.24 -9.17 -16.67
C ARG A 24 -1.39 -8.80 -15.74
N PHE A 25 -1.56 -7.51 -15.50
CA PHE A 25 -2.73 -6.96 -14.82
C PHE A 25 -3.96 -7.01 -15.72
N ARG A 26 -5.14 -6.99 -15.10
CA ARG A 26 -6.46 -7.02 -15.77
C ARG A 26 -6.65 -5.89 -16.76
N ASN A 27 -6.08 -4.71 -16.47
CA ASN A 27 -6.13 -3.55 -17.36
C ASN A 27 -5.17 -3.65 -18.56
N GLY A 28 -4.48 -4.79 -18.72
CA GLY A 28 -3.59 -5.08 -19.85
C GLY A 28 -2.13 -4.67 -19.64
N VAL A 29 -1.81 -3.95 -18.56
CA VAL A 29 -0.43 -3.59 -18.21
C VAL A 29 0.35 -4.87 -17.88
N GLU A 30 1.54 -5.00 -18.45
CA GLU A 30 2.40 -6.15 -18.25
C GLU A 30 3.74 -5.70 -17.67
N VAL A 31 4.19 -6.35 -16.60
CA VAL A 31 5.43 -6.01 -15.88
C VAL A 31 6.22 -7.28 -15.57
N PRO A 32 7.55 -7.21 -15.49
CA PRO A 32 8.34 -8.37 -15.10
C PRO A 32 8.23 -8.63 -13.60
N MET A 33 8.13 -9.91 -13.26
CA MET A 33 8.25 -10.42 -11.90
C MET A 33 9.62 -11.08 -11.74
N TYR A 34 10.46 -10.49 -10.89
CA TYR A 34 11.78 -11.02 -10.57
C TYR A 34 11.76 -11.79 -9.27
N GLU A 35 12.18 -13.05 -9.31
CA GLU A 35 12.49 -13.80 -8.11
C GLU A 35 13.87 -13.41 -7.59
N VAL A 36 13.96 -13.08 -6.31
CA VAL A 36 15.20 -12.62 -5.67
C VAL A 36 15.57 -13.53 -4.50
N SER A 37 16.80 -14.02 -4.51
CA SER A 37 17.33 -14.97 -3.51
C SER A 37 18.44 -14.40 -2.63
N THR A 38 18.93 -13.20 -2.92
CA THR A 38 19.99 -12.53 -2.14
C THR A 38 19.64 -11.08 -1.81
N ILE A 39 20.14 -10.60 -0.65
CA ILE A 39 20.00 -9.19 -0.23
C ILE A 39 20.68 -8.25 -1.24
N SER A 40 21.83 -8.65 -1.79
CA SER A 40 22.55 -7.84 -2.79
C SER A 40 21.72 -7.65 -4.06
N GLY A 41 21.12 -8.74 -4.58
CA GLY A 41 20.22 -8.69 -5.73
C GLY A 41 18.99 -7.83 -5.47
N PHE A 42 18.41 -7.92 -4.26
CA PHE A 42 17.29 -7.07 -3.84
C PHE A 42 17.64 -5.58 -3.88
N ASN A 43 18.76 -5.20 -3.26
CA ASN A 43 19.24 -3.82 -3.23
C ASN A 43 19.57 -3.28 -4.63
N GLN A 44 20.19 -4.10 -5.49
CA GLN A 44 20.51 -3.73 -6.86
C GLN A 44 19.23 -3.49 -7.69
N LEU A 45 18.23 -4.37 -7.57
CA LEU A 45 16.97 -4.24 -8.31
C LEU A 45 16.18 -2.99 -7.88
N ILE A 46 16.18 -2.67 -6.58
CA ILE A 46 15.63 -1.41 -6.06
C ILE A 46 16.40 -0.19 -6.59
N GLY A 47 17.72 -0.21 -6.52
CA GLY A 47 18.55 0.89 -7.03
C GLY A 47 18.35 1.11 -8.52
N PHE A 48 18.26 0.02 -9.28
CA PHE A 48 17.99 0.03 -10.71
C PHE A 48 16.61 0.63 -11.03
N SER A 49 15.56 0.23 -10.31
CA SER A 49 14.20 0.73 -10.56
C SER A 49 14.12 2.25 -10.38
N LYS A 50 14.76 2.78 -9.34
CA LYS A 50 14.91 4.24 -9.13
C LYS A 50 15.73 4.88 -10.24
N PHE A 51 16.88 4.31 -10.58
CA PHE A 51 17.78 4.88 -11.59
C PHE A 51 17.11 5.05 -12.95
N VAL A 52 16.37 4.04 -13.42
CA VAL A 52 15.69 4.11 -14.73
C VAL A 52 14.44 4.99 -14.73
N ASN A 53 13.85 5.25 -13.56
CA ASN A 53 12.67 6.10 -13.40
C ASN A 53 13.00 7.53 -12.93
N ARG A 54 14.26 7.90 -12.70
CA ARG A 54 14.67 9.23 -12.17
C ARG A 54 14.09 10.43 -12.92
N ASP A 55 13.87 10.30 -14.23
CA ASP A 55 13.31 11.37 -15.07
C ASP A 55 11.77 11.41 -15.02
N TYR A 56 11.14 10.30 -14.63
CA TYR A 56 9.69 10.20 -14.41
C TYR A 56 9.32 10.63 -13.00
N GLY A 57 10.03 10.11 -11.98
CA GLY A 57 9.90 10.49 -10.58
C GLY A 57 10.31 9.36 -9.63
N GLU A 58 9.78 9.40 -8.41
CA GLU A 58 10.19 8.49 -7.33
C GLU A 58 9.57 7.11 -7.49
N VAL A 59 10.30 6.08 -7.01
CA VAL A 59 9.78 4.71 -6.92
C VAL A 59 9.61 4.35 -5.45
N TYR A 60 8.35 4.09 -5.10
CA TYR A 60 7.92 3.60 -3.81
C TYR A 60 7.64 2.10 -3.87
N TYR A 61 7.40 1.51 -2.70
CA TYR A 61 7.22 0.09 -2.52
C TYR A 61 5.87 -0.19 -1.89
N ARG A 62 5.26 -1.31 -2.27
CA ARG A 62 4.14 -1.88 -1.53
C ARG A 62 4.38 -3.37 -1.32
N GLY A 63 4.61 -3.75 -0.07
CA GLY A 63 4.64 -5.15 0.34
C GLY A 63 3.25 -5.76 0.31
N VAL A 64 3.11 -6.92 -0.32
CA VAL A 64 1.86 -7.67 -0.38
C VAL A 64 2.12 -9.18 -0.23
N ASN A 65 1.18 -9.85 0.39
CA ASN A 65 1.25 -11.29 0.66
C ASN A 65 0.86 -12.13 -0.56
N LYS A 66 0.12 -11.52 -1.50
CA LYS A 66 -0.39 -12.09 -2.75
C LYS A 66 -0.42 -11.00 -3.81
N VAL A 67 -0.05 -11.32 -5.04
CA VAL A 67 -0.24 -10.41 -6.18
C VAL A 67 -1.67 -10.53 -6.67
N PHE A 68 -2.36 -9.40 -6.79
CA PHE A 68 -3.68 -9.34 -7.42
C PHE A 68 -3.53 -8.89 -8.87
N ASP A 69 -4.51 -9.24 -9.71
CA ASP A 69 -4.59 -8.80 -11.11
C ASP A 69 -4.92 -7.30 -11.27
N ASN A 70 -4.95 -6.53 -10.18
CA ASN A 70 -5.16 -5.09 -10.15
C ASN A 70 -4.47 -4.47 -8.91
N VAL A 71 -4.28 -3.16 -8.92
CA VAL A 71 -3.73 -2.38 -7.79
C VAL A 71 -4.77 -1.38 -7.33
N LEU A 72 -5.96 -1.89 -6.99
CA LEU A 72 -7.06 -1.07 -6.49
C LEU A 72 -6.95 -0.79 -4.97
N PRO A 73 -7.25 0.45 -4.55
CA PRO A 73 -7.55 0.77 -3.15
C PRO A 73 -8.64 -0.14 -2.58
N SER A 74 -8.55 -0.45 -1.28
CA SER A 74 -9.45 -1.41 -0.62
C SER A 74 -10.93 -1.05 -0.80
N LEU A 75 -11.28 0.25 -0.73
CA LEU A 75 -12.65 0.71 -0.87
C LEU A 75 -13.21 0.51 -2.28
N MET A 76 -12.35 0.62 -3.29
CA MET A 76 -12.76 0.57 -4.70
C MET A 76 -12.98 -0.87 -5.18
N ARG A 77 -12.35 -1.87 -4.55
CA ARG A 77 -12.51 -3.30 -4.91
C ARG A 77 -13.94 -3.80 -4.82
N ALA A 78 -14.73 -3.26 -3.89
CA ALA A 78 -16.11 -3.67 -3.66
C ALA A 78 -17.14 -2.73 -4.33
N ARG A 79 -16.70 -1.88 -5.27
CA ARG A 79 -17.54 -0.83 -5.86
C ARG A 79 -17.48 -0.85 -7.39
N THR A 80 -18.54 -0.33 -7.98
CA THR A 80 -18.63 0.01 -9.40
C THR A 80 -18.39 1.51 -9.62
N SER A 81 -18.94 2.35 -8.74
CA SER A 81 -18.76 3.80 -8.77
C SER A 81 -17.54 4.25 -7.98
N GLY A 82 -16.78 5.18 -8.56
CA GLY A 82 -15.69 5.90 -7.91
C GLY A 82 -16.17 7.01 -6.95
N ASP A 83 -17.46 7.35 -6.97
CA ASP A 83 -18.04 8.31 -6.03
C ASP A 83 -18.34 7.65 -4.67
N ALA A 84 -17.33 7.64 -3.82
CA ALA A 84 -17.45 7.17 -2.43
C ALA A 84 -18.17 8.21 -1.54
N ARG A 85 -19.49 8.38 -1.73
CA ARG A 85 -20.32 9.36 -1.00
C ARG A 85 -20.28 9.20 0.51
N ASP A 86 -20.35 7.96 0.97
CA ASP A 86 -20.23 7.58 2.38
C ASP A 86 -18.87 7.97 2.98
N LEU A 87 -17.78 7.71 2.27
CA LEU A 87 -16.45 8.20 2.64
C LEU A 87 -16.39 9.72 2.72
N LYS A 88 -16.91 10.41 1.69
CA LYS A 88 -16.92 11.87 1.62
C LYS A 88 -17.73 12.48 2.78
N GLN A 89 -18.84 11.84 3.17
CA GLN A 89 -19.64 12.27 4.32
C GLN A 89 -18.85 12.18 5.63
N VAL A 90 -18.16 11.06 5.87
CA VAL A 90 -17.31 10.88 7.06
C VAL A 90 -16.20 11.94 7.09
N ILE A 91 -15.47 12.11 5.98
CA ILE A 91 -14.40 13.11 5.87
C ILE A 91 -14.93 14.52 6.11
N ASN A 92 -16.10 14.87 5.54
CA ASN A 92 -16.70 16.19 5.73
C ASN A 92 -17.13 16.42 7.19
N LYS A 93 -17.67 15.39 7.86
CA LYS A 93 -18.04 15.46 9.28
C LYS A 93 -16.81 15.71 10.16
N LEU A 94 -15.74 14.95 9.93
CA LEU A 94 -14.46 15.13 10.62
C LEU A 94 -13.84 16.50 10.34
N TYR A 95 -13.86 16.95 9.08
CA TYR A 95 -13.32 18.26 8.70
C TYR A 95 -14.10 19.42 9.33
N SER A 96 -15.41 19.29 9.51
CA SER A 96 -16.22 20.32 10.18
C SER A 96 -16.00 20.37 11.70
N ASN A 97 -15.39 19.35 12.30
CA ASN A 97 -15.10 19.32 13.73
C ASN A 97 -13.83 20.13 14.05
N ASN A 98 -13.98 21.24 14.79
CA ASN A 98 -12.86 22.12 15.16
C ASN A 98 -11.78 21.40 15.98
N LYS A 99 -12.18 20.63 17.00
CA LYS A 99 -11.25 19.89 17.86
C LYS A 99 -10.42 18.91 17.02
N PHE A 100 -11.06 18.17 16.11
CA PHE A 100 -10.38 17.22 15.23
C PHE A 100 -9.37 17.89 14.30
N ARG A 101 -9.76 19.02 13.67
CA ARG A 101 -8.85 19.80 12.82
C ARG A 101 -7.64 20.34 13.59
N GLU A 102 -7.85 20.77 14.82
CA GLU A 102 -6.78 21.26 15.70
C GLU A 102 -5.84 20.13 16.12
N THR A 103 -6.36 18.94 16.45
CA THR A 103 -5.55 17.74 16.71
C THR A 103 -4.65 17.42 15.52
N LEU A 104 -5.20 17.40 14.30
CA LEU A 104 -4.43 17.13 13.09
C LEU A 104 -3.56 18.33 12.64
N LYS A 105 -3.66 19.49 13.28
CA LYS A 105 -3.03 20.76 12.87
C LYS A 105 -3.28 21.12 11.40
N LEU A 106 -4.50 20.89 10.92
CA LEU A 106 -4.86 21.18 9.52
C LEU A 106 -4.75 22.67 9.18
N SER A 107 -4.39 22.94 7.93
CA SER A 107 -4.22 24.32 7.44
C SER A 107 -5.56 25.06 7.43
N ARG A 108 -5.55 26.32 7.86
CA ARG A 108 -6.77 27.15 7.85
C ARG A 108 -6.88 27.88 6.51
N PRO A 109 -8.09 27.94 5.90
CA PRO A 109 -8.31 28.78 4.73
C PRO A 109 -8.29 30.25 5.16
N VAL A 110 -7.14 30.90 5.03
CA VAL A 110 -6.97 32.34 5.32
C VAL A 110 -7.11 33.11 4.01
N LEU A 111 -7.91 34.18 4.02
CA LEU A 111 -7.98 35.11 2.89
C LEU A 111 -6.67 35.88 2.80
N ASN A 112 -6.08 35.90 1.61
CA ASN A 112 -4.92 36.71 1.33
C ASN A 112 -5.40 38.03 0.69
N ASN A 113 -5.23 39.14 1.41
CA ASN A 113 -5.65 40.46 0.95
C ASN A 113 -4.89 40.94 -0.31
N ARG A 114 -3.81 40.26 -0.70
CA ARG A 114 -3.06 40.52 -1.94
C ARG A 114 -3.61 39.77 -3.16
N LEU A 115 -4.50 38.81 -2.95
CA LEU A 115 -5.11 38.01 -4.02
C LEU A 115 -6.49 38.56 -4.39
N SER A 116 -6.85 38.45 -5.66
CA SER A 116 -8.21 38.71 -6.13
C SER A 116 -9.23 37.76 -5.47
N PRO A 117 -10.54 38.09 -5.50
CA PRO A 117 -11.58 37.18 -5.00
C PRO A 117 -11.55 35.80 -5.66
N GLY A 118 -11.25 35.73 -6.97
CA GLY A 118 -11.14 34.46 -7.70
C GLY A 118 -9.97 33.62 -7.22
N GLU A 119 -8.80 34.22 -7.05
CA GLU A 119 -7.60 33.55 -6.54
C GLU A 119 -7.79 33.07 -5.09
N ASN A 120 -8.42 33.90 -4.24
CA ASN A 120 -8.77 33.50 -2.88
C ASN A 120 -9.73 32.29 -2.85
N SER A 121 -10.69 32.23 -3.78
CA SER A 121 -11.58 31.07 -3.92
C SER A 121 -10.82 29.81 -4.31
N ILE A 122 -9.90 29.90 -5.27
CA ILE A 122 -9.05 28.78 -5.70
C ILE A 122 -8.17 28.30 -4.54
N LEU A 123 -7.53 29.22 -3.81
CA LEU A 123 -6.70 28.92 -2.65
C LEU A 123 -7.53 28.20 -1.57
N LYS A 124 -8.70 28.74 -1.22
CA LYS A 124 -9.61 28.14 -0.25
C LYS A 124 -10.03 26.72 -0.65
N ASN A 125 -10.35 26.50 -1.92
CA ASN A 125 -10.71 25.17 -2.43
C ASN A 125 -9.54 24.19 -2.38
N THR A 126 -8.33 24.66 -2.70
CA THR A 126 -7.09 23.87 -2.64
C THR A 126 -6.77 23.45 -1.21
N ILE A 127 -6.83 24.38 -0.26
CA ILE A 127 -6.64 24.09 1.18
C ILE A 127 -7.68 23.09 1.67
N ASN A 128 -8.96 23.32 1.36
CA ASN A 128 -10.04 22.42 1.75
C ASN A 128 -9.87 21.00 1.18
N ARG A 129 -9.47 20.88 -0.10
CA ARG A 129 -9.25 19.59 -0.76
C ARG A 129 -8.08 18.84 -0.12
N ASN A 130 -6.93 19.50 0.05
CA ASN A 130 -5.73 18.87 0.58
C ASN A 130 -5.87 18.49 2.06
N ASN A 131 -6.55 19.31 2.87
CA ASN A 131 -6.92 18.91 4.24
C ASN A 131 -7.77 17.62 4.26
N LYS A 132 -8.70 17.46 3.32
CA LYS A 132 -9.51 16.24 3.21
C LYS A 132 -8.68 15.04 2.74
N TYR A 133 -7.66 15.25 1.91
CA TYR A 133 -6.70 14.20 1.57
C TYR A 133 -5.88 13.77 2.78
N ILE A 134 -5.43 14.70 3.62
CA ILE A 134 -4.75 14.39 4.88
C ILE A 134 -5.65 13.58 5.82
N ILE A 135 -6.92 13.98 6.00
CA ILE A 135 -7.89 13.22 6.81
C ILE A 135 -8.07 11.81 6.24
N GLU A 136 -8.29 11.67 4.94
CA GLU A 136 -8.46 10.36 4.29
C GLU A 136 -7.20 9.49 4.44
N GLY A 137 -6.00 10.08 4.33
CA GLY A 137 -4.74 9.37 4.55
C GLY A 137 -4.56 8.89 5.99
N VAL A 138 -4.91 9.71 6.98
CA VAL A 138 -4.94 9.29 8.40
C VAL A 138 -5.85 8.08 8.56
N LEU A 139 -7.06 8.15 8.00
CA LEU A 139 -8.01 7.04 8.07
C LEU A 139 -7.44 5.78 7.43
N GLN A 140 -6.76 5.89 6.28
CA GLN A 140 -6.10 4.77 5.61
C GLN A 140 -5.08 4.07 6.52
N HIS A 141 -4.14 4.82 7.13
CA HIS A 141 -3.14 4.25 8.04
C HIS A 141 -3.73 3.64 9.32
N TYR A 142 -4.85 4.16 9.80
CA TYR A 142 -5.52 3.71 11.02
C TYR A 142 -6.66 2.72 10.81
N SER A 143 -6.57 1.92 9.75
CA SER A 143 -7.46 0.78 9.42
C SER A 143 -8.77 1.13 8.73
N GLY A 144 -8.78 2.23 7.98
CA GLY A 144 -9.91 2.64 7.17
C GLY A 144 -9.87 2.11 5.74
N SER A 145 -11.04 1.78 5.18
CA SER A 145 -11.17 1.48 3.76
C SER A 145 -11.36 2.78 2.98
N THR A 146 -10.31 3.23 2.26
CA THR A 146 -10.32 4.53 1.57
C THR A 146 -10.01 4.40 0.07
N ARG A 147 -9.95 5.54 -0.63
CA ARG A 147 -9.49 5.60 -2.04
C ARG A 147 -7.97 5.66 -2.16
N PHE A 148 -7.26 5.71 -1.04
CA PHE A 148 -5.81 5.69 -1.01
C PHE A 148 -5.25 4.28 -0.94
N LEU A 149 -4.05 4.13 -1.48
CA LEU A 149 -3.19 2.96 -1.37
C LEU A 149 -1.99 3.32 -0.50
N ASP A 150 -1.68 2.50 0.49
CA ASP A 150 -0.43 2.64 1.26
C ASP A 150 0.78 2.30 0.37
N ILE A 151 1.78 3.16 0.41
CA ILE A 151 3.08 2.95 -0.22
C ILE A 151 4.17 3.38 0.76
N VAL A 152 5.38 2.86 0.61
CA VAL A 152 6.50 3.20 1.50
C VAL A 152 7.75 3.51 0.70
N ASP A 153 8.57 4.44 1.18
CA ASP A 153 9.89 4.77 0.63
C ASP A 153 11.01 3.92 1.25
N ASN A 154 10.67 3.10 2.25
CA ASN A 154 11.55 2.21 2.96
C ASN A 154 11.27 0.75 2.60
N HIS A 155 12.26 0.11 1.96
CA HIS A 155 12.11 -1.26 1.47
C HIS A 155 12.05 -2.32 2.59
N TRP A 156 12.63 -2.06 3.77
CA TRP A 156 12.51 -2.93 4.93
C TRP A 156 11.08 -2.97 5.47
N VAL A 157 10.41 -1.82 5.53
CA VAL A 157 8.99 -1.74 5.89
C VAL A 157 8.12 -2.43 4.83
N ALA A 158 8.47 -2.31 3.55
CA ALA A 158 7.76 -3.03 2.49
C ALA A 158 7.87 -4.55 2.66
N LEU A 159 9.08 -5.06 2.94
CA LEU A 159 9.30 -6.47 3.25
C LEU A 159 8.46 -6.91 4.46
N TRP A 160 8.45 -6.10 5.53
CA TRP A 160 7.64 -6.37 6.72
C TRP A 160 6.14 -6.47 6.38
N MET A 161 5.61 -5.53 5.60
CA MET A 161 4.20 -5.51 5.20
C MET A 161 3.80 -6.72 4.35
N GLY A 162 4.72 -7.25 3.53
CA GLY A 162 4.46 -8.49 2.78
C GLY A 162 4.61 -9.77 3.62
N LEU A 163 5.43 -9.72 4.68
CA LEU A 163 5.70 -10.85 5.57
C LEU A 163 4.58 -11.02 6.61
N TYR A 164 3.97 -9.94 7.08
CA TYR A 164 2.90 -10.00 8.07
C TYR A 164 1.52 -10.00 7.40
N LYS A 165 0.60 -10.81 7.92
CA LYS A 165 -0.79 -10.88 7.46
C LYS A 165 -1.69 -10.12 8.43
N TYR A 166 -2.52 -9.22 7.90
CA TYR A 166 -3.58 -8.57 8.66
C TYR A 166 -4.74 -9.54 8.92
N GLU A 167 -5.18 -9.63 10.17
CA GLU A 167 -6.30 -10.47 10.59
C GLU A 167 -7.33 -9.66 11.38
N GLU A 168 -8.60 -9.90 11.10
CA GLU A 168 -9.72 -9.35 11.84
C GLU A 168 -10.31 -10.41 12.78
N LEU A 169 -10.54 -10.06 14.03
CA LEU A 169 -10.91 -11.01 15.08
C LEU A 169 -12.17 -10.57 15.84
N GLY A 170 -12.86 -11.57 16.40
CA GLY A 170 -14.03 -11.39 17.26
C GLY A 170 -15.34 -11.10 16.51
N LYS A 171 -16.48 -11.18 17.23
CA LYS A 171 -17.81 -10.88 16.68
C LYS A 171 -17.85 -9.41 16.22
N GLY A 172 -18.17 -9.20 14.95
CA GLY A 172 -18.19 -7.86 14.37
C GLY A 172 -16.81 -7.30 14.00
N HIS A 173 -15.76 -8.13 13.95
CA HIS A 173 -14.43 -7.72 13.48
C HIS A 173 -13.87 -6.51 14.24
N LEU A 174 -14.12 -6.44 15.55
CA LEU A 174 -13.77 -5.32 16.42
C LEU A 174 -12.27 -5.25 16.73
N TYR A 175 -11.57 -6.37 16.60
CA TYR A 175 -10.15 -6.47 16.87
C TYR A 175 -9.37 -6.72 15.60
N SER A 176 -8.13 -6.25 15.59
CA SER A 176 -7.19 -6.59 14.52
C SER A 176 -5.81 -6.87 15.07
N ARG A 177 -5.07 -7.71 14.35
CA ARG A 177 -3.65 -7.96 14.59
C ARG A 177 -2.94 -8.18 13.28
N TYR A 178 -1.61 -8.08 13.33
CA TYR A 178 -0.76 -8.60 12.28
C TYR A 178 -0.11 -9.88 12.78
N THR A 179 -0.08 -10.91 11.96
CA THR A 179 0.55 -12.19 12.31
C THR A 179 1.68 -12.45 11.32
N LYS A 180 2.88 -12.71 11.83
CA LYS A 180 4.04 -13.04 10.99
C LYS A 180 3.75 -14.33 10.23
N ARG A 181 3.94 -14.32 8.91
CA ARG A 181 3.91 -15.55 8.13
C ARG A 181 5.15 -16.35 8.41
N MET A 182 4.98 -17.67 8.50
CA MET A 182 6.08 -18.60 8.60
C MET A 182 5.99 -19.58 7.44
N LEU A 183 7.15 -20.06 7.02
CA LEU A 183 7.25 -21.13 6.05
C LEU A 183 7.81 -22.38 6.74
N PRO A 184 6.96 -23.37 7.09
CA PRO A 184 7.45 -24.66 7.54
C PRO A 184 8.23 -25.33 6.42
N GLN A 185 9.46 -25.77 6.71
CA GLN A 185 10.33 -26.41 5.71
C GLN A 185 9.71 -27.69 5.13
N ILE A 186 9.00 -28.47 5.95
CA ILE A 186 8.32 -29.70 5.53
C ILE A 186 7.27 -29.37 4.47
N ASP A 187 6.38 -28.40 4.73
CA ASP A 187 5.35 -27.96 3.78
C ASP A 187 5.94 -27.48 2.46
N TYR A 188 7.11 -26.84 2.49
CA TYR A 188 7.80 -26.41 1.27
C TYR A 188 8.37 -27.60 0.49
N LEU A 189 9.05 -28.52 1.18
CA LEU A 189 9.63 -29.72 0.56
C LEU A 189 8.55 -30.62 -0.04
N GLU A 190 7.44 -30.83 0.67
CA GLU A 190 6.29 -31.58 0.16
C GLU A 190 5.72 -30.95 -1.11
N HIS A 191 5.61 -29.61 -1.14
CA HIS A 191 5.14 -28.90 -2.32
C HIS A 191 6.13 -29.01 -3.49
N LEU A 192 7.43 -28.84 -3.27
CA LEU A 192 8.43 -29.09 -4.31
C LEU A 192 8.32 -30.52 -4.85
N ALA A 193 8.18 -31.51 -3.97
CA ALA A 193 8.01 -32.90 -4.36
C ALA A 193 6.76 -33.10 -5.25
N LYS A 194 5.63 -32.45 -4.92
CA LYS A 194 4.41 -32.46 -5.75
C LYS A 194 4.64 -31.83 -7.13
N CYS A 195 5.36 -30.71 -7.21
CA CYS A 195 5.68 -30.05 -8.47
C CYS A 195 6.64 -30.85 -9.36
N PHE A 196 7.58 -31.61 -8.77
CA PHE A 196 8.57 -32.41 -9.50
C PHE A 196 8.17 -33.89 -9.72
N SER A 197 6.99 -34.30 -9.27
CA SER A 197 6.46 -35.64 -9.50
C SER A 197 6.08 -35.84 -10.98
N LYS A 198 6.83 -36.69 -11.69
CA LYS A 198 6.72 -36.97 -13.13
C LYS A 198 5.36 -37.49 -13.61
N ASP A 199 4.49 -37.94 -12.71
CA ASP A 199 3.20 -38.57 -13.07
C ASP A 199 2.11 -37.58 -13.48
N LYS A 200 2.35 -36.27 -13.31
CA LYS A 200 1.40 -35.22 -13.69
C LYS A 200 1.38 -34.86 -15.17
N ILE A 201 2.08 -35.49 -16.11
CA ILE A 201 2.04 -35.03 -17.54
C ILE A 201 1.30 -36.02 -18.46
N LYS A 202 0.98 -37.24 -18.00
CA LYS A 202 0.43 -38.30 -18.87
C LYS A 202 -1.09 -38.53 -18.79
N GLY A 203 -1.82 -37.81 -17.94
CA GLY A 203 -3.22 -38.14 -17.61
C GLY A 203 -4.26 -37.06 -17.84
N PHE A 204 -4.01 -36.05 -18.68
CA PHE A 204 -4.94 -34.92 -18.82
C PHE A 204 -5.78 -34.97 -20.09
N SER A 205 -7.09 -34.87 -19.89
CA SER A 205 -8.12 -34.99 -20.92
C SER A 205 -8.59 -33.64 -21.51
N SER A 206 -8.26 -32.50 -20.88
CA SER A 206 -8.63 -31.17 -21.42
C SER A 206 -7.68 -30.04 -21.00
N LEU A 207 -7.66 -28.96 -21.79
CA LEU A 207 -6.91 -27.72 -21.49
C LEU A 207 -7.45 -26.99 -20.25
N GLU A 208 -8.72 -27.20 -19.92
CA GLU A 208 -9.41 -26.52 -18.82
C GLU A 208 -9.02 -27.15 -17.46
N ASP A 209 -8.79 -28.47 -17.44
CA ASP A 209 -8.24 -29.19 -16.27
C ASP A 209 -6.82 -28.71 -15.94
N ILE A 210 -6.00 -28.51 -16.98
CA ILE A 210 -4.65 -27.98 -16.84
C ILE A 210 -4.70 -26.55 -16.27
N ALA A 211 -5.57 -25.69 -16.81
CA ALA A 211 -5.72 -24.31 -16.36
C ALA A 211 -6.22 -24.19 -14.90
N ASN A 212 -7.16 -25.05 -14.49
CA ASN A 212 -7.66 -25.07 -13.12
C ASN A 212 -6.62 -25.56 -12.12
N ILE A 213 -5.82 -26.58 -12.48
CA ILE A 213 -4.70 -27.05 -11.66
C ILE A 213 -3.63 -25.96 -11.54
N LEU A 214 -3.26 -25.31 -12.65
CA LEU A 214 -2.28 -24.22 -12.62
C LEU A 214 -2.73 -23.04 -11.74
N LYS A 215 -4.03 -22.71 -11.76
CA LYS A 215 -4.60 -21.68 -10.86
C LYS A 215 -4.58 -22.10 -9.38
N VAL A 216 -4.92 -23.37 -9.09
CA VAL A 216 -4.83 -23.91 -7.71
C VAL A 216 -3.37 -23.95 -7.24
N GLU A 217 -2.43 -24.28 -8.12
CA GLU A 217 -0.99 -24.25 -7.84
C GLU A 217 -0.50 -22.82 -7.59
N GLU A 218 -0.90 -21.82 -8.40
CA GLU A 218 -0.58 -20.40 -8.17
C GLU A 218 -1.07 -19.91 -6.79
N GLU A 219 -2.28 -20.29 -6.36
CA GLU A 219 -2.77 -19.96 -5.01
C GLU A 219 -1.99 -20.69 -3.90
N GLU A 220 -1.48 -21.89 -4.15
CA GLU A 220 -0.53 -22.53 -3.23
C GLU A 220 0.83 -21.83 -3.22
N PHE A 221 1.28 -21.23 -4.32
CA PHE A 221 2.58 -20.54 -4.38
C PHE A 221 2.62 -19.26 -3.55
N ASP A 222 1.51 -18.51 -3.50
CA ASP A 222 1.42 -17.28 -2.72
C ASP A 222 1.69 -17.49 -1.23
N LYS A 223 1.50 -18.71 -0.69
CA LYS A 223 1.81 -18.99 0.73
C LYS A 223 3.32 -19.05 1.00
N TYR A 224 4.13 -19.35 -0.01
CA TYR A 224 5.59 -19.50 0.08
C TYR A 224 6.36 -18.20 -0.18
N TYR A 225 5.74 -17.27 -0.90
CA TYR A 225 6.37 -16.04 -1.34
C TYR A 225 5.65 -14.80 -0.79
N LEU A 226 6.39 -13.71 -0.72
CA LEU A 226 5.83 -12.37 -0.64
C LEU A 226 6.29 -11.57 -1.83
N TYR A 227 5.59 -10.47 -2.05
CA TYR A 227 5.82 -9.63 -3.21
C TYR A 227 5.99 -8.18 -2.79
N VAL A 228 6.88 -7.47 -3.49
CA VAL A 228 7.04 -6.02 -3.39
C VAL A 228 6.70 -5.44 -4.75
N LEU A 229 5.60 -4.70 -4.82
CA LEU A 229 5.27 -3.90 -6.00
C LEU A 229 6.17 -2.65 -6.00
N LEU A 230 6.84 -2.40 -7.12
CA LEU A 230 7.61 -1.18 -7.36
C LEU A 230 6.69 -0.19 -8.06
N ILE A 231 6.28 0.87 -7.36
CA ILE A 231 5.28 1.83 -7.83
C ILE A 231 5.98 3.17 -8.10
N ALA A 232 6.06 3.54 -9.36
CA ALA A 232 6.61 4.82 -9.78
C ALA A 232 5.56 5.92 -9.66
N THR A 233 5.98 7.11 -9.23
CA THR A 233 5.11 8.28 -9.06
C THR A 233 5.72 9.47 -9.79
N PRO A 234 4.93 10.28 -10.52
CA PRO A 234 5.47 11.36 -11.32
C PRO A 234 6.08 12.48 -10.49
N ASN A 235 7.13 13.12 -11.01
CA ASN A 235 7.88 14.21 -10.37
C ASN A 235 7.24 15.59 -10.51
N ASP A 236 6.17 15.73 -11.29
CA ASP A 236 5.44 16.98 -11.49
C ASP A 236 4.37 17.25 -10.39
N MET A 237 4.33 16.41 -9.34
CA MET A 237 3.49 16.65 -8.18
C MET A 237 3.95 17.89 -7.41
N VAL A 238 3.01 18.79 -7.15
CA VAL A 238 3.27 20.04 -6.44
C VAL A 238 2.75 19.92 -5.01
N GLU A 239 3.58 20.29 -4.03
CA GLU A 239 3.18 20.40 -2.63
C GLU A 239 2.19 21.57 -2.44
N GLN A 240 0.95 21.25 -2.10
CA GLN A 240 -0.13 22.24 -1.92
C GLN A 240 -0.28 22.66 -0.47
N LEU A 241 -0.07 21.70 0.44
CA LEU A 241 0.03 21.87 1.88
C LEU A 241 1.21 21.01 2.36
N PRO A 242 1.80 21.29 3.54
CA PRO A 242 2.86 20.46 4.09
C PRO A 242 2.49 18.97 4.09
N GLY A 243 3.24 18.17 3.34
CA GLY A 243 3.00 16.74 3.19
C GLY A 243 1.84 16.35 2.26
N SER A 244 1.15 17.27 1.58
CA SER A 244 0.08 16.96 0.62
C SER A 244 0.44 17.45 -0.77
N PHE A 245 0.65 16.51 -1.68
CA PHE A 245 1.13 16.72 -3.03
C PHE A 245 0.04 16.32 -4.03
N GLU A 246 -0.12 17.08 -5.11
CA GLU A 246 -1.03 16.70 -6.19
C GLU A 246 -0.53 17.19 -7.56
N ASN A 247 -0.88 16.45 -8.60
CA ASN A 247 -0.84 16.90 -9.99
C ASN A 247 -2.24 16.71 -10.61
N GLN A 248 -2.37 16.68 -11.93
CA GLN A 248 -3.68 16.50 -12.59
C GLN A 248 -4.31 15.13 -12.31
N ASP A 249 -3.49 14.08 -12.15
CA ASP A 249 -3.95 12.69 -12.11
C ASP A 249 -3.88 12.06 -10.72
N PHE A 250 -2.96 12.50 -9.86
CA PHE A 250 -2.63 11.86 -8.59
C PHE A 250 -2.69 12.82 -7.41
N ALA A 251 -3.01 12.26 -6.25
CA ALA A 251 -2.81 12.89 -4.96
C ALA A 251 -1.96 11.95 -4.10
N LEU A 252 -0.92 12.49 -3.48
CA LEU A 252 0.03 11.79 -2.61
C LEU A 252 0.13 12.54 -1.29
N VAL A 253 0.08 11.83 -0.17
CA VAL A 253 0.22 12.43 1.16
C VAL A 253 1.35 11.74 1.92
N ASP A 254 2.33 12.51 2.38
CA ASP A 254 3.31 12.12 3.40
C ASP A 254 2.78 12.55 4.78
N LEU A 255 2.21 11.61 5.52
CA LEU A 255 1.64 11.93 6.82
C LEU A 255 2.69 12.26 7.89
N ARG A 256 3.98 11.96 7.68
CA ARG A 256 5.06 12.40 8.61
C ARG A 256 5.28 13.90 8.54
N LYS A 257 5.00 14.50 7.38
CA LYS A 257 5.04 15.95 7.17
C LYS A 257 3.71 16.61 7.51
N ALA A 258 2.60 15.93 7.19
CA ALA A 258 1.26 16.49 7.36
C ALA A 258 0.71 16.41 8.79
N LEU A 259 1.23 15.53 9.65
CA LEU A 259 0.70 15.28 10.99
C LEU A 259 1.71 15.57 12.10
N PRO A 260 1.23 15.88 13.32
CA PRO A 260 2.06 15.89 14.51
C PRO A 260 2.68 14.53 14.84
N SER A 261 3.83 14.54 15.51
CA SER A 261 4.60 13.34 15.88
C SER A 261 3.90 12.39 16.86
N PHE A 262 2.81 12.82 17.51
CA PHE A 262 2.03 11.94 18.38
C PHE A 262 1.11 10.97 17.62
N PHE A 263 0.99 11.11 16.29
CA PHE A 263 0.48 10.06 15.39
C PHE A 263 1.62 9.10 15.05
N LEU A 264 1.89 8.15 15.96
CA LEU A 264 3.11 7.34 15.90
C LEU A 264 3.12 6.35 14.73
N ARG A 265 1.99 5.73 14.40
CA ARG A 265 1.91 4.74 13.32
C ARG A 265 2.38 5.29 11.96
N PRO A 266 1.89 6.44 11.47
CA PRO A 266 2.49 7.14 10.33
C PRO A 266 4.03 7.20 10.40
N HIS A 267 4.57 7.69 11.52
CA HIS A 267 5.99 7.91 11.68
C HIS A 267 6.82 6.62 11.69
N ALA A 268 6.24 5.52 12.19
CA ALA A 268 6.88 4.21 12.16
C ALA A 268 6.85 3.54 10.77
N GLN A 269 5.74 3.71 10.03
CA GLN A 269 5.49 3.03 8.75
C GLN A 269 6.00 3.78 7.51
N HIS A 270 6.61 4.96 7.68
CA HIS A 270 6.99 5.89 6.60
C HIS A 270 5.82 6.61 5.87
N ALA A 271 4.57 6.34 6.25
CA ALA A 271 3.39 7.21 6.10
C ALA A 271 2.95 7.74 4.74
N TYR A 272 3.43 7.18 3.62
CA TYR A 272 2.95 7.61 2.31
C TYR A 272 1.66 6.90 1.92
N VAL A 273 0.72 7.69 1.38
CA VAL A 273 -0.45 7.18 0.69
C VAL A 273 -0.61 7.86 -0.67
N ILE A 274 -1.02 7.10 -1.68
CA ILE A 274 -1.28 7.63 -3.03
C ILE A 274 -2.65 7.21 -3.57
N LYS A 275 -3.26 8.06 -4.38
CA LYS A 275 -4.44 7.71 -5.17
C LYS A 275 -4.46 8.39 -6.51
N ILE A 276 -5.21 7.81 -7.45
CA ILE A 276 -5.70 8.50 -8.62
C ILE A 276 -6.81 9.48 -8.19
N ARG A 277 -6.82 10.67 -8.77
CA ARG A 277 -7.79 11.73 -8.46
C ARG A 277 -9.14 11.45 -9.09
N ASP A 278 -10.16 11.55 -8.23
CA ASP A 278 -11.60 11.68 -8.51
C ASP A 278 -12.05 11.13 -9.88
N LYS A 279 -12.07 9.81 -10.00
CA LYS A 279 -12.64 9.10 -11.15
C LYS A 279 -14.10 8.74 -10.94
N MET A 280 -14.82 8.55 -12.03
CA MET A 280 -16.26 8.25 -12.02
C MET A 280 -16.52 6.77 -11.73
N LYS A 281 -15.68 5.89 -12.25
CA LYS A 281 -15.75 4.45 -12.01
C LYS A 281 -14.67 4.01 -11.02
N ALA A 282 -14.93 2.92 -10.32
CA ALA A 282 -14.03 2.41 -9.28
C ALA A 282 -12.77 1.75 -9.86
N ASP A 283 -12.88 1.10 -11.02
CA ASP A 283 -11.77 0.47 -11.75
C ASP A 283 -10.74 1.47 -12.26
N GLU A 284 -11.16 2.71 -12.55
CA GLU A 284 -10.27 3.81 -12.94
C GLU A 284 -9.32 4.27 -11.81
N TYR A 285 -9.50 3.79 -10.57
CA TYR A 285 -8.54 4.01 -9.47
C TYR A 285 -7.39 2.98 -9.46
N ASP A 286 -7.33 2.07 -10.44
CA ASP A 286 -6.28 1.06 -10.53
C ASP A 286 -4.91 1.68 -10.84
N LEU A 287 -3.97 1.51 -9.91
CA LEU A 287 -2.60 1.99 -10.01
C LEU A 287 -1.65 1.03 -10.76
N ALA A 288 -2.15 -0.04 -11.38
CA ALA A 288 -1.32 -1.01 -12.10
C ALA A 288 -0.43 -0.36 -13.19
N SER A 289 -0.88 0.73 -13.83
CA SER A 289 -0.06 1.48 -14.80
C SER A 289 1.19 2.16 -14.19
N GLN A 290 1.21 2.31 -12.86
CA GLN A 290 2.34 2.86 -12.12
C GLN A 290 3.30 1.77 -11.62
N VAL A 291 2.92 0.50 -11.71
CA VAL A 291 3.82 -0.60 -11.35
C VAL A 291 4.86 -0.76 -12.45
N VAL A 292 6.14 -0.70 -12.07
CA VAL A 292 7.27 -0.85 -13.02
C VAL A 292 7.93 -2.22 -12.95
N GLY A 293 7.60 -3.01 -11.94
CA GLY A 293 8.11 -4.36 -11.73
C GLY A 293 7.61 -4.94 -10.41
N ILE A 294 7.68 -6.26 -10.29
CA ILE A 294 7.31 -7.00 -9.07
C ILE A 294 8.53 -7.77 -8.60
N ILE A 295 8.86 -7.64 -7.31
CA ILE A 295 9.89 -8.46 -6.68
C ILE A 295 9.19 -9.60 -5.93
N LYS A 296 9.54 -10.84 -6.23
CA LYS A 296 9.06 -12.06 -5.55
C LYS A 296 10.18 -12.61 -4.68
N ILE A 297 9.92 -12.82 -3.39
CA ILE A 297 10.92 -13.30 -2.42
C ILE A 297 10.30 -14.38 -1.54
N ARG A 298 11.04 -15.45 -1.26
CA ARG A 298 10.57 -16.53 -0.39
C ARG A 298 10.45 -16.03 1.06
N VAL A 299 9.37 -16.44 1.74
CA VAL A 299 8.99 -15.93 3.08
C VAL A 299 10.09 -16.14 4.12
N ASP A 300 10.70 -17.32 4.16
CA ASP A 300 11.80 -17.64 5.10
C ASP A 300 13.04 -16.77 4.86
N LYS A 301 13.34 -16.42 3.61
CA LYS A 301 14.44 -15.50 3.27
C LYS A 301 14.16 -14.09 3.75
N VAL A 302 12.94 -13.60 3.56
CA VAL A 302 12.61 -12.26 4.09
C VAL A 302 12.66 -12.25 5.62
N ASP A 303 12.18 -13.30 6.28
CA ASP A 303 12.26 -13.42 7.74
C ASP A 303 13.71 -13.40 8.24
N GLU A 304 14.59 -14.16 7.57
CA GLU A 304 16.04 -14.15 7.81
C GLU A 304 16.63 -12.74 7.64
N TRP A 305 16.26 -12.02 6.58
CA TRP A 305 16.81 -10.70 6.25
C TRP A 305 16.34 -9.59 7.19
N LEU A 306 15.09 -9.61 7.63
CA LEU A 306 14.56 -8.62 8.57
C LEU A 306 15.08 -8.85 9.99
N GLY A 307 15.37 -10.11 10.33
CA GLY A 307 15.91 -10.49 11.63
C GLY A 307 14.97 -10.14 12.79
N ASN A 308 15.56 -9.94 13.98
CA ASN A 308 14.81 -9.79 15.24
C ASN A 308 14.97 -8.39 15.88
N GLY A 309 15.19 -7.36 15.05
CA GLY A 309 15.36 -5.99 15.52
C GLY A 309 14.09 -5.37 16.10
N THR A 310 14.20 -4.56 17.16
CA THR A 310 13.05 -3.96 17.85
C THR A 310 12.29 -2.94 16.99
N LEU A 311 12.96 -2.24 16.07
CA LEU A 311 12.35 -1.24 15.18
C LEU A 311 11.33 -1.82 14.19
N LEU A 312 11.48 -3.09 13.82
CA LEU A 312 10.55 -3.79 12.91
C LEU A 312 9.59 -4.71 13.68
N THR A 313 9.50 -4.54 15.00
CA THR A 313 8.46 -5.25 15.77
C THR A 313 7.09 -4.72 15.41
N GLN A 314 6.09 -5.60 15.50
CA GLN A 314 4.69 -5.26 15.29
C GLN A 314 4.23 -4.11 16.20
N SER A 315 4.65 -4.09 17.47
CA SER A 315 4.28 -3.03 18.41
C SER A 315 4.93 -1.67 18.09
N ASN A 316 6.06 -1.66 17.37
CA ASN A 316 6.67 -0.41 16.91
C ASN A 316 5.99 0.11 15.62
N LEU A 317 5.71 -0.77 14.65
CA LEU A 317 5.07 -0.38 13.39
C LEU A 317 3.56 -0.15 13.51
N PHE A 318 2.89 -0.83 14.44
CA PHE A 318 1.47 -0.73 14.75
C PHE A 318 1.27 -0.56 16.26
N PRO A 319 1.68 0.59 16.82
CA PRO A 319 1.56 0.83 18.25
C PRO A 319 0.10 0.81 18.72
N PRO A 320 -0.17 0.27 19.92
CA PRO A 320 -1.51 0.28 20.50
C PRO A 320 -1.92 1.71 20.91
N PRO A 321 -3.22 1.98 21.10
CA PRO A 321 -3.71 3.30 21.50
C PRO A 321 -3.11 3.85 22.79
N ALA A 322 -2.66 2.97 23.70
CA ALA A 322 -1.98 3.36 24.93
C ALA A 322 -0.63 4.07 24.70
N ILE A 323 -0.03 3.89 23.52
CA ILE A 323 1.26 4.49 23.13
C ILE A 323 1.03 5.53 22.02
N ASP A 324 0.19 5.20 21.04
CA ASP A 324 -0.15 6.09 19.92
C ASP A 324 -1.34 6.98 20.26
N GLN A 325 -1.06 8.19 20.75
CA GLN A 325 -2.09 9.17 21.10
C GLN A 325 -2.93 9.60 19.89
N GLY A 326 -2.34 9.66 18.70
CA GLY A 326 -3.07 9.89 17.47
C GLY A 326 -4.10 8.80 17.21
N TYR A 327 -3.73 7.54 17.47
CA TYR A 327 -4.67 6.43 17.40
C TYR A 327 -5.79 6.53 18.43
N TYR A 328 -5.42 6.85 19.67
CA TYR A 328 -6.37 7.07 20.76
C TYR A 328 -7.38 8.16 20.41
N THR A 329 -6.92 9.30 19.89
CA THR A 329 -7.81 10.39 19.48
C THR A 329 -8.76 9.94 18.37
N LEU A 330 -8.32 9.15 17.39
CA LEU A 330 -9.22 8.64 16.36
C LEU A 330 -10.30 7.72 16.93
N LEU A 331 -9.99 6.94 17.97
CA LEU A 331 -10.96 6.10 18.67
C LEU A 331 -12.03 6.93 19.41
N GLU A 332 -11.73 8.16 19.85
CA GLU A 332 -12.77 9.04 20.42
C GLU A 332 -13.87 9.39 19.42
N TYR A 333 -13.56 9.36 18.11
CA TYR A 333 -14.51 9.65 17.03
C TYR A 333 -15.14 8.37 16.43
N TYR A 334 -15.12 7.25 17.15
CA TYR A 334 -15.61 5.96 16.61
C TYR A 334 -17.08 6.02 16.15
N THR A 335 -17.91 6.87 16.77
CA THR A 335 -19.33 7.01 16.40
C THR A 335 -19.49 7.70 15.04
N GLU A 336 -18.64 8.67 14.76
CA GLU A 336 -18.55 9.39 13.49
C GLU A 336 -17.93 8.53 12.38
N LEU A 337 -17.15 7.52 12.78
CA LEU A 337 -16.52 6.56 11.91
C LEU A 337 -17.37 5.30 11.70
N THR A 338 -18.67 5.32 11.97
CA THR A 338 -19.55 4.17 11.71
C THR A 338 -19.73 3.92 10.20
N GLY A 339 -19.76 2.65 9.77
CA GLY A 339 -19.95 2.26 8.36
C GLY A 339 -18.72 1.57 7.75
N ILE A 340 -18.16 2.14 6.67
CA ILE A 340 -16.95 1.63 5.97
C ILE A 340 -15.66 1.73 6.78
N PHE A 341 -15.71 2.47 7.89
CA PHE A 341 -14.63 2.56 8.85
C PHE A 341 -15.01 1.69 10.06
N ARG A 342 -14.11 0.78 10.43
CA ARG A 342 -14.11 0.20 11.76
C ARG A 342 -12.71 0.42 12.28
N ILE A 343 -12.54 1.44 13.11
CA ILE A 343 -11.30 1.52 13.87
C ILE A 343 -11.34 0.36 14.86
N LYS A 344 -10.36 -0.53 14.74
CA LYS A 344 -10.32 -1.79 15.49
C LYS A 344 -9.36 -1.68 16.64
N ASN A 345 -9.71 -2.26 17.78
CA ASN A 345 -8.75 -2.39 18.86
C ASN A 345 -7.62 -3.30 18.40
N TYR A 346 -6.38 -2.80 18.55
CA TYR A 346 -5.22 -3.58 18.18
C TYR A 346 -4.87 -4.52 19.33
N LEU A 347 -4.90 -5.83 19.07
CA LEU A 347 -4.41 -6.79 20.05
C LEU A 347 -2.89 -6.83 19.93
N SER A 348 -2.19 -6.16 20.84
CA SER A 348 -0.79 -6.48 21.09
C SER A 348 -0.73 -7.91 21.64
N GLU A 349 0.20 -8.72 21.16
CA GLU A 349 0.55 -9.97 21.85
C GLU A 349 0.88 -9.60 23.30
N VAL A 350 -0.01 -9.97 24.22
CA VAL A 350 0.31 -9.95 25.65
C VAL A 350 1.35 -11.05 25.79
N LYS A 351 2.60 -10.64 26.04
CA LYS A 351 3.71 -11.55 26.30
C LYS A 351 3.41 -12.46 27.49
#